data_AF-A0A183HLU5-F1
#
_entry.id   AF-A0A183HLU5-F1
#
_cell.length_a   1.000
_cell.length_b   1.000
_cell.length_c   1.000
_cell.angle_alpha   90.00
_cell.angle_beta   90.00
_cell.angle_gamma   90.00
#
_symmetry.space_group_name_H-M   'P 1'
#
loop_
_entity.id
_entity.type
_entity.pdbx_description
1 polymer ?
#
loop_
_entity_poly.entity_id
_entity_poly.type
_entity_poly.pdbx_seq_one_letter_code
_entity_poly.pdbx_strand_id
1 'polypeptide(L)'
;MSDDHLETVFLNKDFSNFKTIRYFEKLGVFFCRSFRRSTAFASTKDVFLHGPALYTVLVISFSNMSDPISIETVIALHSAKMVMMEAYYFSSSIIAQSMIEMCLKEGHEVPAAYLDSLTSEDLSIQINSLQGLNGTITRYVSKDFGGHILMVENHHQREFLHVYCDCSQSTNVLSTRASLISLDVIPPMHRQILMLLSHFEMTQMYTIQHNLKQRLASSQGLQDWLSFAPSRLSLPATTDHVPVIQDPCISSLHKPRRIG
;
A
#
# COMPACT_ATOMS: atom_id res chain seq x y z
N MET A 1 19.16 20.12 -0.72
CA MET A 1 19.27 18.70 -0.35
C MET A 1 17.86 18.22 -0.11
N SER A 2 17.35 17.29 -0.89
CA SER A 2 16.09 16.62 -0.57
C SER A 2 16.32 15.89 0.75
N ASP A 3 15.55 16.22 1.77
CA ASP A 3 15.52 15.37 2.96
C ASP A 3 14.76 14.11 2.57
N ASP A 4 15.48 13.12 2.06
CA ASP A 4 14.89 11.86 1.66
C ASP A 4 14.58 11.01 2.90
N HIS A 5 13.32 10.65 3.04
CA HIS A 5 12.79 10.05 4.27
C HIS A 5 12.61 8.55 4.10
N LEU A 6 13.28 7.78 4.96
CA LEU A 6 13.37 6.34 4.84
C LEU A 6 12.54 5.65 5.90
N GLU A 7 11.81 4.62 5.48
CA GLU A 7 11.28 3.61 6.37
C GLU A 7 12.07 2.32 6.18
N THR A 8 12.51 1.73 7.28
CA THR A 8 13.19 0.45 7.28
C THR A 8 12.22 -0.63 7.69
N VAL A 9 11.97 -1.58 6.80
CA VAL A 9 11.08 -2.72 7.02
C VAL A 9 11.91 -3.99 7.17
N PHE A 10 11.69 -4.73 8.27
CA PHE A 10 12.36 -5.99 8.55
C PHE A 10 11.42 -7.14 8.22
N LEU A 11 11.88 -8.03 7.35
CA LEU A 11 11.15 -9.20 6.91
C LEU A 11 11.94 -10.45 7.27
N ASN A 12 11.32 -11.38 7.98
CA ASN A 12 11.96 -12.60 8.45
C ASN A 12 11.84 -13.72 7.41
N LYS A 13 12.93 -14.40 7.04
CA LYS A 13 12.88 -15.63 6.23
C LYS A 13 13.12 -16.87 7.10
N ASP A 14 12.19 -17.82 6.99
CA ASP A 14 12.23 -19.08 7.72
C ASP A 14 13.36 -20.01 7.24
N PHE A 15 13.86 -20.84 8.16
CA PHE A 15 15.19 -21.48 8.12
C PHE A 15 15.31 -22.75 7.25
N SER A 16 14.40 -22.99 6.30
CA SER A 16 14.40 -24.21 5.49
C SER A 16 14.66 -23.94 4.00
N ASN A 17 15.80 -24.45 3.53
CA ASN A 17 16.25 -24.53 2.13
C ASN A 17 17.08 -23.37 1.58
N PHE A 18 18.36 -23.34 1.96
CA PHE A 18 19.43 -22.83 1.12
C PHE A 18 19.58 -23.72 -0.13
N LYS A 19 18.77 -23.46 -1.16
CA LYS A 19 19.08 -23.86 -2.53
C LYS A 19 18.83 -22.67 -3.46
N THR A 20 19.94 -22.10 -3.93
CA THR A 20 20.06 -21.26 -5.13
C THR A 20 19.20 -19.98 -5.15
N ILE A 21 19.79 -18.90 -4.63
CA ILE A 21 19.31 -17.52 -4.71
C ILE A 21 19.40 -17.07 -6.17
N ARG A 22 18.29 -17.02 -6.90
CA ARG A 22 18.26 -16.28 -8.18
C ARG A 22 17.09 -15.32 -8.33
N TYR A 23 15.92 -15.56 -7.76
CA TYR A 23 14.85 -14.56 -7.73
C TYR A 23 14.00 -14.79 -6.47
N PHE A 24 13.98 -13.82 -5.55
CA PHE A 24 12.98 -13.86 -4.48
C PHE A 24 11.61 -13.59 -5.12
N GLU A 25 10.74 -14.59 -5.18
CA GLU A 25 9.34 -14.39 -5.58
C GLU A 25 8.48 -13.90 -4.41
N LYS A 26 8.93 -14.15 -3.17
CA LYS A 26 8.24 -13.75 -1.93
C LYS A 26 9.27 -13.48 -0.84
N LEU A 27 9.13 -12.36 -0.14
CA LEU A 27 9.81 -12.15 1.14
C LEU A 27 9.02 -12.85 2.25
N GLY A 28 9.68 -13.22 3.34
CA GLY A 28 8.98 -13.84 4.44
C GLY A 28 8.14 -12.85 5.26
N VAL A 29 7.86 -13.18 6.51
CA VAL A 29 6.81 -12.49 7.28
C VAL A 29 7.30 -11.13 7.78
N PHE A 30 6.42 -10.12 7.72
CA PHE A 30 6.67 -8.82 8.33
C PHE A 30 6.91 -8.95 9.83
N PHE A 31 8.08 -8.50 10.27
CA PHE A 31 8.55 -8.62 11.65
C PHE A 31 8.42 -7.28 12.38
N CYS A 32 9.01 -6.23 11.84
CA CYS A 32 8.90 -4.87 12.38
C CYS A 32 9.22 -3.82 11.32
N ARG A 33 8.93 -2.56 11.64
CA ARG A 33 9.39 -1.39 10.89
C ARG A 33 9.90 -0.28 11.80
N SER A 34 10.77 0.57 11.27
CA SER A 34 11.18 1.80 11.95
C SER A 34 10.06 2.84 11.91
N PHE A 35 10.08 3.79 12.83
CA PHE A 35 9.31 5.02 12.65
C PHE A 35 9.85 5.79 11.46
N ARG A 36 8.97 6.42 10.68
CA ARG A 36 9.38 7.45 9.71
C ARG A 36 9.89 8.67 10.48
N ARG A 37 11.12 9.11 10.20
CA ARG A 37 11.74 10.31 10.80
C ARG A 37 12.55 11.10 9.78
N SER A 38 12.68 12.40 10.02
CA SER A 38 13.53 13.32 9.24
C SER A 38 15.01 13.25 9.61
N THR A 39 15.38 12.50 10.66
CA THR A 39 16.75 12.40 11.14
C THR A 39 17.42 11.10 10.67
N ALA A 40 18.71 11.18 10.33
CA ALA A 40 19.53 10.08 9.80
C ALA A 40 19.63 8.81 10.69
N PHE A 41 19.00 8.83 11.87
CA PHE A 41 18.91 7.69 12.76
C PHE A 41 17.47 7.47 13.21
N ALA A 42 16.78 6.54 12.56
CA ALA A 42 15.50 6.02 12.98
C ALA A 42 15.71 4.62 13.58
N SER A 43 15.85 4.55 14.91
CA SER A 43 15.85 3.27 15.61
C SER A 43 14.47 2.61 15.46
N THR A 44 14.44 1.29 15.31
CA THR A 44 13.22 0.47 15.33
C THR A 44 12.56 0.38 16.72
N LYS A 45 12.96 1.20 17.70
CA LYS A 45 12.89 0.87 19.14
C LYS A 45 13.85 -0.29 19.47
N ASP A 46 13.80 -0.76 20.72
CA ASP A 46 14.52 -1.95 21.21
C ASP A 46 13.95 -3.24 20.58
N VAL A 47 14.04 -3.35 19.25
CA VAL A 47 13.71 -4.60 18.55
C VAL A 47 14.93 -5.51 18.65
N PHE A 48 14.80 -6.54 19.48
CA PHE A 48 15.81 -7.57 19.61
C PHE A 48 15.57 -8.64 18.55
N LEU A 49 16.49 -8.73 17.60
CA LEU A 49 16.53 -9.84 16.65
C LEU A 49 16.99 -11.10 17.39
N HIS A 50 16.25 -12.20 17.25
CA HIS A 50 16.46 -13.43 18.01
C HIS A 50 16.98 -14.57 17.12
N GLY A 51 17.83 -15.40 17.71
CA GLY A 51 18.33 -16.65 17.13
C GLY A 51 19.73 -16.57 16.53
N PRO A 52 20.17 -17.62 15.83
CA PRO A 52 20.60 -17.54 14.45
C PRO A 52 19.36 -17.43 13.53
N ALA A 53 19.25 -16.33 12.76
CA ALA A 53 18.11 -16.02 11.88
C ALA A 53 18.59 -15.22 10.64
N LEU A 54 17.88 -15.34 9.52
CA LEU A 54 18.11 -14.51 8.32
C LEU A 54 17.03 -13.42 8.24
N TYR A 55 17.47 -12.17 8.28
CA TYR A 55 16.60 -11.00 8.15
C TYR A 55 16.87 -10.30 6.83
N THR A 56 15.79 -9.95 6.14
CA THR A 56 15.85 -9.00 5.02
C THR A 56 15.48 -7.63 5.53
N VAL A 57 16.35 -6.66 5.27
CA VAL A 57 16.13 -5.25 5.62
C VAL A 57 15.82 -4.51 4.32
N LEU A 58 14.62 -3.96 4.22
CA LEU A 58 14.23 -3.10 3.12
C LEU A 58 14.26 -1.66 3.57
N VAL A 59 15.02 -0.83 2.86
CA VAL A 59 15.04 0.61 3.09
C VAL A 59 14.31 1.26 1.94
N ILE A 60 13.18 1.90 2.23
CA ILE A 60 12.27 2.43 1.22
C ILE A 60 12.04 3.91 1.49
N SER A 61 12.19 4.74 0.45
CA SER A 61 11.67 6.10 0.41
C SER A 61 10.47 6.14 -0.53
N PHE A 62 9.33 6.62 -0.03
CA PHE A 62 8.13 6.80 -0.85
C PHE A 62 8.16 8.09 -1.65
N SER A 63 9.01 9.06 -1.25
CA SER A 63 9.18 10.34 -1.95
C SER A 63 9.72 10.16 -3.37
N ASN A 64 10.53 9.10 -3.58
CA ASN A 64 11.27 8.89 -4.84
C ASN A 64 10.74 7.67 -5.63
N MET A 65 9.55 7.16 -5.29
CA MET A 65 8.94 6.11 -6.12
C MET A 65 8.49 6.62 -7.49
N SER A 66 8.21 7.92 -7.60
CA SER A 66 7.75 8.57 -8.83
C SER A 66 8.87 9.24 -9.62
N ASP A 67 10.00 9.54 -8.96
CA ASP A 67 11.17 10.20 -9.55
C ASP A 67 12.45 9.43 -9.16
N PRO A 68 13.28 8.99 -10.14
CA PRO A 68 14.41 8.09 -9.91
C PRO A 68 15.64 8.84 -9.34
N ILE A 69 15.47 9.53 -8.22
CA ILE A 69 16.59 10.09 -7.46
C ILE A 69 17.15 8.97 -6.60
N SER A 70 18.37 8.53 -6.93
CA SER A 70 19.11 7.57 -6.11
C SER A 70 19.40 8.19 -4.75
N ILE A 71 18.80 7.63 -3.71
CA ILE A 71 19.09 8.02 -2.33
C ILE A 71 20.21 7.13 -1.82
N GLU A 72 21.30 7.74 -1.36
CA GLU A 72 22.34 7.01 -0.65
C GLU A 72 21.84 6.72 0.78
N THR A 73 21.64 5.43 1.07
CA THR A 73 21.11 4.99 2.37
C THR A 73 22.19 4.27 3.17
N VAL A 74 22.31 4.61 4.46
CA VAL A 74 23.21 3.91 5.39
C VAL A 74 22.38 3.11 6.38
N ILE A 75 22.64 1.80 6.47
CA ILE A 75 22.08 0.93 7.51
C ILE A 75 23.17 0.69 8.55
N ALA A 76 22.94 1.14 9.78
CA ALA A 76 23.79 0.84 10.91
C ALA A 76 23.19 -0.32 11.71
N LEU A 77 23.93 -1.44 11.80
CA LEU A 77 23.53 -2.60 12.59
C LEU A 77 24.52 -2.81 13.76
N HIS A 78 23.99 -2.82 14.98
CA HIS A 78 24.78 -3.12 16.18
C HIS A 78 24.55 -4.57 16.60
N SER A 79 25.63 -5.32 16.84
CA SER A 79 25.53 -6.70 17.31
C SER A 79 26.73 -7.05 18.21
N ALA A 80 26.46 -7.76 19.30
CA ALA A 80 27.49 -8.35 20.16
C ALA A 80 28.17 -9.60 19.53
N LYS A 81 27.65 -10.07 18.39
CA LYS A 81 28.17 -11.23 17.63
C LYS A 81 28.51 -10.80 16.20
N MET A 82 29.38 -11.55 15.52
CA MET A 82 29.61 -11.33 14.08
C MET A 82 28.30 -11.52 13.30
N VAL A 83 28.02 -10.58 12.41
CA VAL A 83 26.86 -10.61 11.52
C VAL A 83 27.36 -10.59 10.08
N MET A 84 26.83 -11.51 9.27
CA MET A 84 27.05 -11.52 7.84
C MET A 84 25.97 -10.66 7.18
N MET A 85 26.39 -9.76 6.28
CA MET A 85 25.49 -8.88 5.54
C MET A 85 25.82 -8.96 4.06
N GLU A 86 24.79 -8.99 3.23
CA GLU A 86 24.90 -8.94 1.78
C GLU A 86 23.84 -7.97 1.24
N ALA A 87 24.27 -7.05 0.37
CA ALA A 87 23.40 -6.08 -0.25
C ALA A 87 22.76 -6.66 -1.51
N TYR A 88 21.44 -6.50 -1.64
CA TYR A 88 20.66 -6.97 -2.78
C TYR A 88 19.73 -5.88 -3.30
N TYR A 89 19.55 -5.85 -4.62
CA TYR A 89 18.52 -5.04 -5.25
C TYR A 89 17.22 -5.86 -5.37
N PHE A 90 16.13 -5.31 -4.87
CA PHE A 90 14.81 -5.93 -4.93
C PHE A 90 13.97 -5.33 -6.06
N SER A 91 13.12 -6.15 -6.67
CA SER A 91 12.13 -5.66 -7.63
C SER A 91 11.04 -4.86 -6.93
N SER A 92 10.37 -3.98 -7.67
CA SER A 92 9.19 -3.23 -7.19
C SER A 92 8.07 -4.14 -6.67
N SER A 93 7.94 -5.36 -7.23
CA SER A 93 6.98 -6.36 -6.74
C SER A 93 7.27 -6.81 -5.31
N ILE A 94 8.53 -6.88 -4.92
CA ILE A 94 8.94 -7.25 -3.55
C ILE A 94 8.62 -6.13 -2.56
N ILE A 95 8.86 -4.88 -2.95
CA ILE A 95 8.48 -3.72 -2.14
C ILE A 95 6.96 -3.71 -1.91
N ALA A 96 6.19 -3.94 -2.97
CA ALA A 96 4.74 -4.00 -2.90
C ALA A 96 4.22 -5.14 -2.02
N GLN A 97 4.83 -6.33 -2.10
CA GLN A 97 4.50 -7.44 -1.21
C GLN A 97 4.76 -7.06 0.26
N SER A 98 5.84 -6.33 0.52
CA SER A 98 6.22 -5.89 1.87
C SER A 98 5.20 -4.91 2.46
N MET A 99 4.67 -4.00 1.62
CA MET A 99 3.58 -3.10 2.02
C MET A 99 2.29 -3.87 2.29
N ILE A 100 1.99 -4.90 1.51
CA ILE A 100 0.84 -5.78 1.76
C ILE A 100 0.99 -6.52 3.09
N GLU A 101 2.15 -7.11 3.36
CA GLU A 101 2.41 -7.78 4.64
C GLU A 101 2.26 -6.81 5.82
N MET A 102 2.70 -5.56 5.68
CA MET A 102 2.48 -4.51 6.67
C MET A 102 0.98 -4.25 6.88
N CYS A 103 0.19 -4.08 5.81
CA CYS A 103 -1.26 -3.92 5.93
C CYS A 103 -1.95 -5.12 6.57
N LEU A 104 -1.51 -6.35 6.30
CA LEU A 104 -2.09 -7.56 6.90
C LEU A 104 -1.75 -7.69 8.39
N LYS A 105 -0.56 -7.24 8.81
CA LYS A 105 -0.08 -7.38 10.19
C LYS A 105 -0.48 -6.23 11.10
N GLU A 106 -0.40 -5.00 10.61
CA GLU A 106 -0.62 -3.78 11.39
C GLU A 106 -1.86 -2.99 10.95
N GLY A 107 -2.44 -3.32 9.79
CA GLY A 107 -3.54 -2.56 9.23
C GLY A 107 -4.80 -2.65 10.08
N HIS A 108 -5.39 -1.49 10.38
CA HIS A 108 -6.68 -1.42 11.02
C HIS A 108 -7.76 -1.85 10.03
N GLU A 109 -8.53 -2.88 10.38
CA GLU A 109 -9.67 -3.34 9.58
C GLU A 109 -10.84 -2.37 9.76
N VAL A 110 -11.44 -1.97 8.65
CA VAL A 110 -12.71 -1.24 8.65
C VAL A 110 -13.73 -2.12 7.96
N PRO A 111 -14.76 -2.59 8.69
CA PRO A 111 -15.87 -3.30 8.07
C PRO A 111 -16.56 -2.39 7.04
N ALA A 112 -16.87 -2.93 5.85
CA ALA A 112 -17.53 -2.19 4.77
C ALA A 112 -18.82 -1.49 5.22
N ALA A 113 -19.51 -2.04 6.24
CA ALA A 113 -20.73 -1.49 6.81
C ALA A 113 -20.59 -0.10 7.46
N TYR A 114 -19.37 0.35 7.77
CA TYR A 114 -19.11 1.66 8.39
C TYR A 114 -18.72 2.75 7.37
N LEU A 115 -18.44 2.38 6.11
CA LEU A 115 -17.97 3.33 5.10
C LEU A 115 -19.12 4.10 4.40
N ASP A 116 -20.33 3.53 4.34
CA ASP A 116 -21.50 4.13 3.68
C ASP A 116 -22.34 5.05 4.59
N SER A 117 -22.00 5.20 5.87
CA SER A 117 -22.81 5.97 6.84
C SER A 117 -22.54 7.48 6.83
N LEU A 118 -21.68 8.00 5.93
CA LEU A 118 -21.27 9.40 5.96
C LEU A 118 -21.71 10.25 4.75
N THR A 119 -22.30 9.69 3.68
CA THR A 119 -22.68 10.52 2.50
C THR A 119 -23.79 9.90 1.62
N SER A 120 -25.09 10.01 1.98
CA SER A 120 -26.25 9.96 1.04
C SER A 120 -27.59 9.93 1.81
N GLU A 121 -28.58 10.74 1.41
CA GLU A 121 -29.96 10.74 1.96
C GLU A 121 -30.87 9.65 1.35
N ASP A 122 -30.42 8.92 0.31
CA ASP A 122 -31.22 7.90 -0.37
C ASP A 122 -31.08 6.51 0.27
N LEU A 123 -31.94 6.26 1.25
CA LEU A 123 -32.01 5.04 2.07
C LEU A 123 -32.27 3.74 1.28
N SER A 124 -32.80 3.82 0.05
CA SER A 124 -33.18 2.66 -0.77
C SER A 124 -32.01 2.02 -1.54
N ILE A 125 -30.93 2.78 -1.79
CA ILE A 125 -29.69 2.29 -2.42
C ILE A 125 -28.76 1.67 -1.36
N GLN A 126 -28.82 2.19 -0.14
CA GLN A 126 -27.94 1.82 0.99
C GLN A 126 -28.14 0.37 1.48
N ILE A 127 -29.37 -0.16 1.43
CA ILE A 127 -29.65 -1.51 1.95
C ILE A 127 -29.10 -2.61 1.04
N ASN A 128 -29.04 -2.37 -0.28
CA ASN A 128 -28.50 -3.33 -1.25
C ASN A 128 -26.96 -3.26 -1.35
N SER A 129 -26.32 -2.10 -1.09
CA SER A 129 -24.86 -1.97 -1.06
C SER A 129 -24.25 -2.60 0.20
N LEU A 130 -24.87 -2.39 1.37
CA LEU A 130 -24.36 -2.85 2.66
C LEU A 130 -24.41 -4.38 2.84
N GLN A 131 -25.46 -5.06 2.34
CA GLN A 131 -25.55 -6.53 2.43
C GLN A 131 -24.67 -7.24 1.38
N GLY A 132 -24.44 -6.60 0.23
CA GLY A 132 -23.65 -7.17 -0.87
C GLY A 132 -22.15 -7.15 -0.65
N LEU A 133 -21.62 -6.25 0.18
CA LEU A 133 -20.18 -6.12 0.44
C LEU A 133 -19.65 -7.05 1.55
N ASN A 134 -20.47 -7.99 2.05
CA ASN A 134 -20.00 -9.06 2.94
C ASN A 134 -19.04 -9.98 2.17
N GLY A 135 -17.75 -9.68 2.27
CA GLY A 135 -16.70 -10.22 1.41
C GLY A 135 -15.67 -9.18 0.98
N THR A 136 -15.89 -7.90 1.26
CA THR A 136 -14.90 -6.84 1.09
C THR A 136 -14.27 -6.46 2.42
N ILE A 137 -12.94 -6.45 2.48
CA ILE A 137 -12.18 -6.02 3.66
C ILE A 137 -11.34 -4.81 3.28
N THR A 138 -11.47 -3.72 4.04
CA THR A 138 -10.61 -2.54 3.89
C THR A 138 -9.64 -2.50 5.06
N ARG A 139 -8.35 -2.30 4.77
CA ARG A 139 -7.28 -2.16 5.75
C ARG A 139 -6.52 -0.88 5.51
N TYR A 140 -6.14 -0.19 6.57
CA TYR A 140 -5.22 0.93 6.44
C TYR A 140 -4.15 0.98 7.53
N VAL A 141 -3.00 1.54 7.17
CA VAL A 141 -1.89 1.83 8.08
C VAL A 141 -1.62 3.32 8.05
N SER A 142 -1.81 4.00 9.19
CA SER A 142 -1.48 5.43 9.35
C SER A 142 -0.61 5.69 10.59
N LYS A 143 -0.82 4.89 11.63
CA LYS A 143 -0.13 5.05 12.91
C LYS A 143 1.38 4.84 12.70
N ASP A 144 2.18 5.78 13.20
CA ASP A 144 3.65 5.68 13.21
C ASP A 144 4.31 5.48 11.81
N PHE A 145 3.56 5.71 10.73
CA PHE A 145 4.01 5.54 9.33
C PHE A 145 4.43 6.87 8.68
N GLY A 146 3.91 8.00 9.19
CA GLY A 146 4.16 9.32 8.58
C GLY A 146 3.50 9.45 7.21
N GLY A 147 2.28 8.92 7.07
CA GLY A 147 1.55 8.80 5.82
C GLY A 147 0.34 7.88 5.97
N HIS A 148 -0.12 7.31 4.86
CA HIS A 148 -1.27 6.39 4.80
C HIS A 148 -1.04 5.30 3.76
N ILE A 149 -1.24 4.04 4.12
CA ILE A 149 -1.45 2.96 3.14
C ILE A 149 -2.90 2.52 3.24
N LEU A 150 -3.60 2.47 2.11
CA LEU A 150 -4.96 1.97 2.01
C LEU A 150 -5.00 0.75 1.08
N MET A 151 -5.45 -0.38 1.61
CA MET A 151 -5.56 -1.65 0.89
C MET A 151 -7.00 -2.16 0.99
N VAL A 152 -7.51 -2.71 -0.11
CA VAL A 152 -8.81 -3.37 -0.15
C VAL A 152 -8.63 -4.81 -0.63
N GLU A 153 -9.39 -5.72 -0.04
CA GLU A 153 -9.45 -7.13 -0.36
C GLU A 153 -10.86 -7.48 -0.84
N ASN A 154 -10.95 -8.10 -2.01
CA ASN A 154 -12.15 -8.66 -2.59
C ASN A 154 -12.15 -10.18 -2.36
N HIS A 155 -12.90 -10.67 -1.38
CA HIS A 155 -13.12 -12.09 -1.12
C HIS A 155 -14.34 -12.67 -1.85
N HIS A 156 -14.95 -11.91 -2.76
CA HIS A 156 -15.99 -12.43 -3.64
C HIS A 156 -15.36 -13.35 -4.70
N GLN A 157 -16.04 -14.45 -5.01
CA GLN A 157 -15.50 -15.48 -5.90
C GLN A 157 -15.77 -15.20 -7.38
N ARG A 158 -16.74 -14.35 -7.70
CA ARG A 158 -17.23 -14.16 -9.08
C ARG A 158 -17.31 -12.69 -9.47
N GLU A 159 -17.48 -11.81 -8.50
CA GLU A 159 -17.70 -10.39 -8.71
C GLU A 159 -16.39 -9.60 -8.64
N PHE A 160 -16.22 -8.68 -9.60
CA PHE A 160 -15.25 -7.62 -9.50
C PHE A 160 -15.71 -6.61 -8.46
N LEU A 161 -14.76 -5.97 -7.79
CA LEU A 161 -15.02 -4.91 -6.84
C LEU A 161 -14.53 -3.60 -7.46
N HIS A 162 -15.44 -2.69 -7.79
CA HIS A 162 -15.08 -1.35 -8.21
C HIS A 162 -14.94 -0.49 -6.96
N VAL A 163 -13.81 0.22 -6.87
CA VAL A 163 -13.49 1.09 -5.73
C VAL A 163 -13.17 2.49 -6.22
N TYR A 164 -13.81 3.48 -5.61
CA TYR A 164 -13.49 4.89 -5.76
C TYR A 164 -12.92 5.35 -4.43
N CYS A 165 -11.72 5.91 -4.47
CA CYS A 165 -11.02 6.42 -3.30
C CYS A 165 -10.72 7.90 -3.51
N ASP A 166 -11.17 8.72 -2.56
CA ASP A 166 -10.98 10.16 -2.57
C ASP A 166 -10.25 10.61 -1.30
N CYS A 167 -9.01 11.03 -1.49
CA CYS A 167 -8.16 11.60 -0.47
C CYS A 167 -7.94 13.10 -0.66
N SER A 168 -8.75 13.78 -1.48
CA SER A 168 -8.52 15.19 -1.89
C SER A 168 -8.57 16.20 -0.74
N GLN A 169 -9.20 15.85 0.38
CA GLN A 169 -9.22 16.68 1.59
C GLN A 169 -7.98 16.47 2.48
N SER A 170 -7.11 15.53 2.13
CA SER A 170 -5.81 15.38 2.79
C SER A 170 -4.90 16.56 2.45
N THR A 171 -4.13 17.03 3.42
CA THR A 171 -3.20 18.15 3.25
C THR A 171 -1.76 17.72 3.53
N ASN A 172 -0.81 18.33 2.81
CA ASN A 172 0.62 18.10 3.00
C ASN A 172 1.05 16.63 2.83
N VAL A 173 0.51 15.97 1.81
CA VAL A 173 0.81 14.59 1.45
C VAL A 173 1.14 14.47 -0.04
N LEU A 174 2.04 13.56 -0.38
CA LEU A 174 2.28 13.09 -1.74
C LEU A 174 1.62 11.74 -1.94
N SER A 175 1.14 11.48 -3.16
CA SER A 175 0.52 10.23 -3.54
C SER A 175 1.36 9.51 -4.59
N THR A 176 1.59 8.21 -4.37
CA THR A 176 2.16 7.28 -5.37
C THR A 176 1.29 7.15 -6.62
N ARG A 177 0.01 7.49 -6.56
CA ARG A 177 -0.91 7.52 -7.72
C ARG A 177 -0.77 8.80 -8.56
N ALA A 178 0.11 9.74 -8.18
CA ALA A 178 0.17 11.09 -8.76
C ALA A 178 -1.18 11.86 -8.75
N SER A 179 -2.12 11.40 -7.93
CA SER A 179 -3.47 11.91 -7.74
C SER A 179 -3.94 11.55 -6.34
N LEU A 180 -4.77 12.39 -5.74
CA LEU A 180 -5.45 12.08 -4.48
C LEU A 180 -6.79 11.37 -4.68
N ILE A 181 -7.24 11.24 -5.93
CA ILE A 181 -8.41 10.46 -6.30
C ILE A 181 -7.95 9.27 -7.13
N SER A 182 -8.47 8.08 -6.81
CA SER A 182 -8.26 6.87 -7.59
C SER A 182 -9.56 6.11 -7.82
N LEU A 183 -9.62 5.44 -8.97
CA LEU A 183 -10.61 4.40 -9.24
C LEU A 183 -9.89 3.12 -9.62
N ASP A 184 -10.38 2.01 -9.10
CA ASP A 184 -9.74 0.71 -9.28
C ASP A 184 -10.78 -0.40 -9.44
N VAL A 185 -10.46 -1.37 -10.29
CA VAL A 185 -11.18 -2.64 -10.44
C VAL A 185 -10.34 -3.74 -9.78
N ILE A 186 -10.86 -4.31 -8.68
CA ILE A 186 -10.21 -5.40 -7.96
C ILE A 186 -10.88 -6.73 -8.38
N PRO A 187 -10.15 -7.64 -9.04
CA PRO A 187 -10.72 -8.91 -9.48
C PRO A 187 -11.19 -9.80 -8.31
N PRO A 188 -12.04 -10.80 -8.58
CA PRO A 188 -12.47 -11.78 -7.57
C PRO A 188 -11.27 -12.44 -6.88
N MET A 189 -11.32 -12.61 -5.56
CA MET A 189 -10.24 -13.19 -4.75
C MET A 189 -8.89 -12.47 -4.88
N HIS A 190 -8.90 -11.15 -5.05
CA HIS A 190 -7.69 -10.31 -5.09
C HIS A 190 -7.72 -9.20 -4.04
N ARG A 191 -6.53 -8.72 -3.68
CA ARG A 191 -6.29 -7.53 -2.88
C ARG A 191 -5.47 -6.53 -3.68
N GLN A 192 -5.61 -5.25 -3.36
CA GLN A 192 -4.90 -4.17 -4.02
C GLN A 192 -4.60 -3.03 -3.05
N ILE A 193 -3.38 -2.49 -3.12
CA ILE A 193 -3.06 -1.20 -2.51
C ILE A 193 -3.65 -0.13 -3.43
N LEU A 194 -4.63 0.61 -2.93
CA LEU A 194 -5.29 1.69 -3.67
C LEU A 194 -4.44 2.95 -3.65
N MET A 195 -4.07 3.37 -2.44
CA MET A 195 -3.38 4.61 -2.17
C MET A 195 -2.21 4.37 -1.22
N LEU A 196 -1.05 4.91 -1.56
CA LEU A 196 0.03 5.14 -0.63
C LEU A 196 0.32 6.64 -0.61
N LEU A 197 0.01 7.27 0.52
CA LEU A 197 0.26 8.66 0.82
C LEU A 197 1.46 8.78 1.74
N SER A 198 2.35 9.72 1.46
CA SER A 198 3.48 10.06 2.34
C SER A 198 3.41 11.53 2.72
N HIS A 199 3.61 11.86 4.00
CA HIS A 199 3.79 13.25 4.44
C HIS A 199 4.90 13.92 3.62
N PHE A 200 4.57 15.07 3.02
CA PHE A 200 5.42 15.81 2.08
C PHE A 200 6.43 16.70 2.82
N GLU A 201 5.94 17.74 3.51
CA GLU A 201 6.77 18.73 4.19
C GLU A 201 6.68 18.57 5.71
N MET A 202 7.72 18.03 6.33
CA MET A 202 7.71 17.73 7.77
C MET A 202 7.76 18.94 8.71
N THR A 203 8.06 20.14 8.21
CA THR A 203 7.96 21.38 8.99
C THR A 203 6.50 21.78 9.24
N GLN A 204 5.58 21.24 8.45
CA GLN A 204 4.15 21.51 8.54
C GLN A 204 3.40 20.26 8.99
N MET A 205 2.28 20.47 9.68
CA MET A 205 1.36 19.38 9.99
C MET A 205 0.78 18.79 8.69
N TYR A 206 0.38 17.53 8.73
CA TYR A 206 -0.35 16.89 7.64
C TYR A 206 -1.65 16.30 8.16
N THR A 207 -2.64 16.21 7.28
CA THR A 207 -3.92 15.58 7.58
C THR A 207 -4.19 14.49 6.57
N ILE A 208 -4.72 13.37 7.04
CA ILE A 208 -5.20 12.28 6.19
C ILE A 208 -6.70 12.21 6.34
N GLN A 209 -7.39 12.34 5.22
CA GLN A 209 -8.80 12.05 5.06
C GLN A 209 -8.96 11.21 3.81
N HIS A 210 -9.68 10.11 3.92
CA HIS A 210 -10.05 9.27 2.79
C HIS A 210 -11.54 8.97 2.84
N ASN A 211 -12.17 8.98 1.68
CA ASN A 211 -13.54 8.51 1.48
C ASN A 211 -13.52 7.40 0.44
N LEU A 212 -14.18 6.30 0.74
CA LEU A 212 -14.25 5.14 -0.14
C LEU A 212 -15.69 4.85 -0.51
N LYS A 213 -15.92 4.65 -1.82
CA LYS A 213 -17.16 4.10 -2.34
C LYS A 213 -16.85 2.78 -3.03
N GLN A 214 -17.70 1.79 -2.82
CA GLN A 214 -17.47 0.43 -3.28
C GLN A 214 -18.73 -0.13 -3.93
N ARG A 215 -18.58 -0.90 -5.01
CA ARG A 215 -19.68 -1.68 -5.59
C ARG A 215 -19.17 -3.00 -6.14
N LEU A 216 -20.02 -4.02 -6.09
CA LEU A 216 -19.81 -5.24 -6.86
C LEU A 216 -20.22 -5.02 -8.31
N ALA A 217 -19.46 -5.64 -9.21
CA ALA A 217 -19.71 -5.62 -10.64
C ALA A 217 -19.50 -7.01 -11.24
N SER A 218 -20.35 -7.37 -12.19
CA SER A 218 -20.26 -8.64 -12.91
C SER A 218 -19.26 -8.61 -14.07
N SER A 219 -18.70 -7.44 -14.38
CA SER A 219 -17.80 -7.22 -15.50
C SER A 219 -16.55 -6.45 -15.08
N GLN A 220 -15.46 -6.67 -15.81
CA GLN A 220 -14.24 -5.88 -15.71
C GLN A 220 -14.42 -4.47 -16.32
N GLY A 221 -13.57 -3.52 -15.92
CA GLY A 221 -13.61 -2.13 -16.35
C GLY A 221 -14.56 -1.25 -15.55
N LEU A 222 -14.17 0.01 -15.34
CA LEU A 222 -14.89 0.96 -14.49
C LEU A 222 -16.25 1.41 -15.05
N GLN A 223 -16.48 1.28 -16.36
CA GLN A 223 -17.75 1.63 -17.02
C GLN A 223 -18.23 3.06 -16.64
N ASP A 224 -19.45 3.18 -16.13
CA ASP A 224 -20.08 4.42 -15.66
C ASP A 224 -19.30 5.12 -14.55
N TRP A 225 -18.47 4.42 -13.76
CA TRP A 225 -17.66 5.06 -12.72
C TRP A 225 -16.55 5.95 -13.26
N LEU A 226 -16.25 5.87 -14.56
CA LEU A 226 -15.39 6.85 -15.22
C LEU A 226 -15.93 8.28 -15.10
N SER A 227 -17.23 8.48 -14.82
CA SER A 227 -17.80 9.81 -14.53
C SER A 227 -17.25 10.45 -13.26
N PHE A 228 -16.70 9.66 -12.32
CA PHE A 228 -16.06 10.17 -11.10
C PHE A 228 -14.60 10.56 -11.33
N ALA A 229 -14.01 10.24 -12.49
CA ALA A 229 -12.63 10.57 -12.77
C ALA A 229 -12.44 12.10 -12.84
N PRO A 230 -11.40 12.66 -12.20
CA PRO A 230 -11.15 14.11 -12.19
C PRO A 230 -10.72 14.68 -13.57
N SER A 231 -10.67 13.86 -14.62
CA SER A 231 -10.26 14.23 -15.98
C SER A 231 -11.39 14.01 -16.99
N ARG A 232 -11.73 15.02 -17.80
CA ARG A 232 -12.65 14.89 -18.96
C ARG A 232 -12.00 14.13 -20.16
N LEU A 233 -11.13 13.17 -19.88
CA LEU A 233 -10.55 12.32 -20.91
C LEU A 233 -11.55 11.19 -21.19
N SER A 234 -11.91 11.00 -22.45
CA SER A 234 -12.70 9.85 -22.88
C SER A 234 -11.85 8.59 -22.72
N LEU A 235 -11.93 7.95 -21.56
CA LEU A 235 -11.26 6.69 -21.28
C LEU A 235 -12.11 5.52 -21.79
N PRO A 236 -11.49 4.44 -22.29
CA PRO A 236 -12.24 3.24 -22.66
C PRO A 236 -12.99 2.67 -21.45
N ALA A 237 -14.19 2.15 -21.67
CA ALA A 237 -15.00 1.54 -20.60
C ALA A 237 -14.31 0.33 -19.93
N THR A 238 -13.35 -0.28 -20.63
CA THR A 238 -12.48 -1.37 -20.16
C THR A 238 -11.32 -0.89 -19.26
N THR A 239 -11.28 0.38 -18.88
CA THR A 239 -10.23 0.91 -18.01
C THR A 239 -10.40 0.39 -16.60
N ASP A 240 -9.36 -0.25 -16.06
CA ASP A 240 -9.38 -0.81 -14.71
C ASP A 240 -8.84 0.13 -13.63
N HIS A 241 -8.01 1.11 -14.02
CA HIS A 241 -7.35 2.02 -13.09
C HIS A 241 -7.40 3.47 -13.58
N VAL A 242 -7.80 4.38 -12.69
CA VAL A 242 -7.68 5.83 -12.87
C VAL A 242 -6.94 6.42 -11.65
N PRO A 243 -5.95 7.31 -11.84
CA PRO A 243 -5.33 7.65 -13.12
C PRO A 243 -4.62 6.45 -13.76
N VAL A 244 -4.35 6.54 -15.06
CA VAL A 244 -3.61 5.51 -15.78
C VAL A 244 -2.18 5.46 -15.24
N ILE A 245 -1.77 4.28 -14.76
CA ILE A 245 -0.42 4.08 -14.22
C ILE A 245 0.51 3.68 -15.35
N GLN A 246 1.46 4.55 -15.68
CA GLN A 246 2.45 4.30 -16.74
C GLN A 246 3.78 3.79 -16.19
N ASP A 247 4.16 4.23 -15.00
CA ASP A 247 5.42 3.82 -14.39
C ASP A 247 5.39 2.34 -13.94
N PRO A 248 6.35 1.49 -14.34
CA PRO A 248 6.37 0.07 -14.00
C PRO A 248 6.54 -0.23 -12.50
N CYS A 249 7.26 0.62 -11.76
CA CYS A 249 7.46 0.49 -10.32
C CYS A 249 6.14 0.77 -9.58
N ILE A 250 5.48 1.87 -9.92
CA ILE A 250 4.15 2.24 -9.39
C ILE A 250 3.09 1.23 -9.82
N SER A 251 3.14 0.75 -11.07
CA SER A 251 2.23 -0.30 -11.57
C SER A 251 2.36 -1.56 -10.74
N SER A 252 3.59 -1.95 -10.39
CA SER A 252 3.83 -3.10 -9.52
C SER A 252 3.28 -2.88 -8.11
N LEU A 253 3.40 -1.67 -7.54
CA LEU A 253 2.83 -1.35 -6.22
C LEU A 253 1.32 -1.56 -6.20
N HIS A 254 0.62 -0.98 -7.16
CA HIS A 254 -0.84 -0.98 -7.22
C HIS A 254 -1.44 -2.17 -7.96
N LYS A 255 -0.65 -3.12 -8.46
CA LYS A 255 -1.17 -4.30 -9.16
C LYS A 255 -2.05 -5.15 -8.21
N PRO A 256 -3.26 -5.57 -8.62
CA PRO A 256 -4.04 -6.55 -7.87
C PRO A 256 -3.29 -7.87 -7.69
N ARG A 257 -3.37 -8.47 -6.50
CA ARG A 257 -2.72 -9.74 -6.14
C ARG A 257 -3.71 -10.70 -5.53
N ARG A 258 -3.57 -12.00 -5.81
CA ARG A 258 -4.47 -13.01 -5.27
C ARG A 258 -4.41 -13.07 -3.74
N ILE A 259 -5.55 -13.34 -3.13
CA ILE A 259 -5.69 -13.68 -1.72
C ILE A 259 -5.44 -15.19 -1.60
N GLY A 260 -4.39 -15.58 -0.88
CA GLY A 260 -3.94 -16.98 -0.74
C GLY A 260 -2.43 -17.10 -0.82
#